data_AF-E7RW07-F1
#
_entry.id   AF-E7RW07-F1
#
_cell.length_a   1.000
_cell.length_b   1.000
_cell.length_c   1.000
_cell.angle_alpha   90.00
_cell.angle_beta   90.00
_cell.angle_gamma   90.00
#
_symmetry.space_group_name_H-M   'P 1'
#
loop_
_entity.id
_entity.type
_entity.pdbx_description
1 polymer ?
#
loop_
_entity_poly.entity_id
_entity_poly.type
_entity_poly.pdbx_seq_one_letter_code
_entity_poly.pdbx_strand_id
1 'polypeptide(L)'
;MFKMSKKGWVTAAALAVLAGNVQAQTVAPFSNTGVSGAVLATMLDQSAGSASSHADAVSGEKGSATNDVAVPPVNARSGVTRYSRPSNPTMPPLYNVAERYASLSGTFRYDQRHQVQNDNKLSTQATKPFRDLWVLTYLAEGPNNVVLGNWLATRTMLSTNVGFQYGTQFWSPAPAATSSLMLTTHSAYRVRKDEEVPFGKVLQQWRNDESFVQLMLRRGEGENEAQLCWNYALPTLGRLYCQTWQVPSGWQAGQPLVDRGVFIDDDREYYHGESGHVYWRRDVR
;
A
#
# COMPACT_ATOMS: atom_id res chain seq x y z
N MET A 1 49.77 -16.29 67.16
CA MET A 1 49.73 -15.59 65.86
C MET A 1 50.41 -16.46 64.80
N PHE A 2 49.59 -17.21 64.06
CA PHE A 2 49.82 -18.06 62.87
C PHE A 2 48.36 -18.38 62.44
N LYS A 3 47.88 -18.36 61.19
CA LYS A 3 48.42 -18.82 59.91
C LYS A 3 47.53 -18.26 58.76
N MET A 4 48.20 -17.90 57.66
CA MET A 4 47.83 -17.98 56.24
C MET A 4 46.35 -18.21 55.85
N SER A 5 45.78 -17.23 55.11
CA SER A 5 44.56 -17.38 54.31
C SER A 5 44.86 -18.05 52.96
N LYS A 6 44.10 -19.09 52.62
CA LYS A 6 44.23 -19.91 51.41
C LYS A 6 43.45 -19.31 50.24
N LYS A 7 44.09 -19.33 49.08
CA LYS A 7 43.53 -19.18 47.73
C LYS A 7 42.39 -20.20 47.47
N GLY A 8 41.31 -19.75 46.83
CA GLY A 8 40.37 -20.56 46.04
C GLY A 8 39.90 -19.70 44.85
N TRP A 9 40.45 -19.92 43.64
CA TRP A 9 39.85 -20.71 42.55
C TRP A 9 38.43 -20.23 42.18
N VAL A 10 38.36 -19.36 41.17
CA VAL A 10 37.12 -18.98 40.48
C VAL A 10 36.88 -20.04 39.41
N THR A 11 35.93 -20.94 39.66
CA THR A 11 35.36 -21.82 38.63
C THR A 11 34.25 -21.10 37.89
N ALA A 12 34.31 -21.15 36.56
CA ALA A 12 33.25 -20.73 35.66
C ALA A 12 32.00 -21.63 35.78
N ALA A 13 30.86 -21.06 35.37
CA ALA A 13 29.56 -21.69 35.08
C ALA A 13 28.46 -21.58 36.16
N ALA A 14 27.66 -20.52 36.05
CA ALA A 14 26.20 -20.50 36.18
C ALA A 14 25.73 -19.16 35.52
N LEU A 15 25.48 -19.12 34.22
CA LEU A 15 24.18 -19.32 33.56
C LEU A 15 23.02 -18.51 34.17
N ALA A 16 22.61 -17.53 33.35
CA ALA A 16 21.29 -16.90 33.23
C ALA A 16 20.94 -15.69 34.12
N VAL A 17 20.21 -14.80 33.43
CA VAL A 17 19.39 -13.68 33.90
C VAL A 17 20.15 -12.36 34.14
N LEU A 18 20.22 -11.55 33.07
CA LEU A 18 19.66 -10.19 32.97
C LEU A 18 20.07 -9.58 31.61
N ALA A 19 19.62 -10.19 30.51
CA ALA A 19 19.47 -9.47 29.24
C ALA A 19 18.09 -8.81 29.24
N GLY A 20 17.84 -7.96 30.24
CA GLY A 20 16.74 -7.02 30.21
C GLY A 20 17.21 -5.79 29.44
N ASN A 21 17.01 -5.78 28.13
CA ASN A 21 16.73 -4.54 27.41
C ASN A 21 15.41 -4.73 26.67
N VAL A 22 14.37 -4.65 27.49
CA VAL A 22 12.97 -4.47 27.10
C VAL A 22 12.87 -3.16 26.31
N GLN A 23 12.49 -3.31 25.04
CA GLN A 23 11.63 -2.43 24.23
C GLN A 23 11.64 -0.93 24.52
N ALA A 24 12.24 -0.16 23.61
CA ALA A 24 11.74 1.18 23.31
C ALA A 24 10.66 1.08 22.21
N GLN A 25 9.47 0.63 22.60
CA GLN A 25 8.26 0.90 21.83
C GLN A 25 7.35 1.74 22.73
N THR A 26 7.68 3.03 22.84
CA THR A 26 6.93 3.99 23.67
C THR A 26 5.59 4.39 23.03
N VAL A 27 5.33 3.98 21.79
CA VAL A 27 4.09 4.23 21.06
C VAL A 27 3.39 2.91 20.75
N ALA A 28 2.13 2.80 21.17
CA ALA A 28 1.28 1.64 20.89
C ALA A 28 1.15 1.42 19.36
N PRO A 29 1.08 0.17 18.87
CA PRO A 29 0.89 -0.11 17.45
C PRO A 29 -0.31 0.62 16.84
N PHE A 30 -1.40 0.71 17.59
CA PHE A 30 -2.65 1.35 17.21
C PHE A 30 -3.21 2.18 18.38
N SER A 31 -3.82 3.32 18.09
CA SER A 31 -4.45 4.19 19.09
C SER A 31 -5.75 4.82 18.56
N ASN A 32 -6.37 5.69 19.36
CA ASN A 32 -7.53 6.45 18.92
C ASN A 32 -7.21 7.54 17.90
N THR A 33 -5.96 7.98 17.86
CA THR A 33 -5.52 9.13 17.07
C THR A 33 -4.61 8.72 15.91
N GLY A 34 -4.05 7.51 15.90
CA GLY A 34 -3.16 7.07 14.85
C GLY A 34 -2.66 5.63 14.98
N VAL A 35 -1.59 5.35 14.25
CA VAL A 35 -0.80 4.11 14.36
C VAL A 35 0.66 4.44 14.61
N SER A 36 1.42 3.51 15.16
CA SER A 36 2.87 3.68 15.25
C SER A 36 3.51 3.77 13.86
N GLY A 37 4.63 4.48 13.74
CA GLY A 37 5.42 4.49 12.51
C GLY A 37 5.90 3.10 12.08
N ALA A 38 6.05 2.16 13.02
CA ALA A 38 6.32 0.76 12.73
C ALA A 38 5.16 0.10 11.96
N VAL A 39 3.91 0.39 12.32
CA VAL A 39 2.73 -0.10 11.58
C VAL A 39 2.68 0.54 10.20
N LEU A 40 2.90 1.85 10.07
CA LEU A 40 2.94 2.51 8.76
C LEU A 40 4.02 1.91 7.83
N ALA A 41 5.21 1.64 8.37
CA ALA A 41 6.28 0.96 7.64
C ALA A 41 5.82 -0.40 7.09
N THR A 42 5.18 -1.21 7.94
CA THR A 42 4.59 -2.49 7.50
C THR A 42 3.48 -2.32 6.46
N MET A 43 2.63 -1.29 6.56
CA MET A 43 1.61 -1.01 5.54
C MET A 43 2.21 -0.64 4.16
N LEU A 44 3.40 -0.03 4.13
CA LEU A 44 4.12 0.34 2.91
C LEU A 44 4.93 -0.81 2.31
N ASP A 45 5.44 -1.72 3.14
CA ASP A 45 6.19 -2.92 2.72
C ASP A 45 5.25 -4.05 2.28
N GLN A 46 4.21 -4.33 3.06
CA GLN A 46 3.31 -5.45 2.84
C GLN A 46 2.40 -5.22 1.62
N SER A 47 2.31 -6.24 0.76
CA SER A 47 1.43 -6.23 -0.40
C SER A 47 0.08 -6.85 -0.06
N ALA A 48 -1.03 -6.18 -0.41
CA ALA A 48 -2.38 -6.76 -0.33
C ALA A 48 -2.85 -7.33 -1.67
N GLY A 49 -3.88 -8.17 -1.60
CA GLY A 49 -4.58 -8.67 -2.79
C GLY A 49 -5.32 -7.58 -3.57
N SER A 50 -5.80 -7.93 -4.77
CA SER A 50 -6.37 -7.00 -5.75
C SER A 50 -7.84 -6.64 -5.52
N ALA A 51 -8.26 -5.41 -5.84
CA ALA A 51 -9.68 -5.03 -5.91
C ALA A 51 -10.25 -5.51 -7.24
N SER A 52 -11.25 -6.40 -7.26
CA SER A 52 -11.79 -6.99 -8.51
C SER A 52 -13.32 -6.97 -8.64
N SER A 53 -14.05 -6.59 -7.58
CA SER A 53 -15.52 -6.52 -7.60
C SER A 53 -15.98 -5.08 -7.56
N HIS A 54 -17.07 -4.74 -8.25
CA HIS A 54 -17.65 -3.40 -8.14
C HIS A 54 -18.31 -3.22 -6.78
N ALA A 55 -18.51 -1.97 -6.36
CA ALA A 55 -19.14 -1.64 -5.09
C ALA A 55 -20.12 -0.48 -5.24
N ASP A 56 -21.07 -0.38 -4.30
CA ASP A 56 -22.10 0.66 -4.34
C ASP A 56 -21.67 2.00 -3.73
N ALA A 57 -20.63 2.00 -2.87
CA ALA A 57 -20.22 3.18 -2.12
C ALA A 57 -18.75 3.17 -1.69
N VAL A 58 -18.26 4.34 -1.26
CA VAL A 58 -16.91 4.59 -0.74
C VAL A 58 -16.71 4.02 0.66
N SER A 59 -15.46 3.66 1.01
CA SER A 59 -15.12 3.29 2.40
C SER A 59 -15.46 4.41 3.39
N GLY A 60 -16.23 4.04 4.43
CA GLY A 60 -16.91 4.90 5.38
C GLY A 60 -18.43 4.74 5.32
N GLU A 61 -18.97 4.35 4.16
CA GLU A 61 -20.36 3.97 3.97
C GLU A 61 -20.44 2.45 3.74
N LYS A 62 -21.42 1.76 4.34
CA LYS A 62 -21.62 0.31 4.18
C LYS A 62 -22.03 -0.02 2.74
N GLY A 63 -21.07 -0.02 1.82
CA GLY A 63 -21.26 -0.45 0.43
C GLY A 63 -21.23 -1.98 0.32
N SER A 64 -22.18 -2.54 -0.42
CA SER A 64 -22.11 -3.93 -0.90
C SER A 64 -21.26 -4.02 -2.16
N ALA A 65 -20.59 -5.16 -2.35
CA ALA A 65 -20.05 -5.49 -3.65
C ALA A 65 -21.19 -5.80 -4.62
N THR A 66 -21.17 -5.19 -5.79
CA THR A 66 -22.18 -5.36 -6.83
C THR A 66 -21.59 -5.80 -8.15
N ASN A 67 -22.47 -6.17 -9.06
CA ASN A 67 -22.14 -6.47 -10.45
C ASN A 67 -22.46 -5.23 -11.28
N ASP A 68 -21.73 -4.13 -11.09
CA ASP A 68 -21.63 -3.18 -12.21
C ASP A 68 -20.91 -3.90 -13.35
N VAL A 69 -21.45 -3.78 -14.54
CA VAL A 69 -21.06 -4.53 -15.72
C VAL A 69 -20.60 -3.60 -16.83
N ALA A 70 -20.78 -2.28 -16.68
CA ALA A 70 -20.48 -1.33 -17.74
C ALA A 70 -18.99 -1.02 -17.84
N VAL A 71 -18.26 -1.12 -16.74
CA VAL A 71 -16.79 -1.00 -16.66
C VAL A 71 -16.15 -2.36 -16.38
N PRO A 72 -14.91 -2.61 -16.81
CA PRO A 72 -14.26 -3.89 -16.55
C PRO A 72 -13.83 -4.00 -15.08
N PRO A 73 -13.78 -5.22 -14.52
CA PRO A 73 -13.13 -5.45 -13.24
C PRO A 73 -11.65 -5.07 -13.33
N VAL A 74 -11.08 -4.71 -12.19
CA VAL A 74 -9.72 -4.20 -12.10
C VAL A 74 -8.85 -5.12 -11.25
N ASN A 75 -7.55 -4.86 -11.27
CA ASN A 75 -6.58 -5.42 -10.36
C ASN A 75 -5.76 -4.25 -9.82
N ALA A 76 -5.93 -3.95 -8.53
CA ALA A 76 -5.20 -2.88 -7.85
C ALA A 76 -4.31 -3.45 -6.74
N ARG A 77 -3.00 -3.27 -6.89
CA ARG A 77 -1.99 -3.80 -5.98
C ARG A 77 -0.86 -2.81 -5.76
N SER A 78 -0.32 -2.83 -4.55
CA SER A 78 0.90 -2.14 -4.14
C SER A 78 1.96 -3.16 -3.73
N GLY A 79 3.23 -2.78 -3.76
CA GLY A 79 4.31 -3.60 -3.23
C GLY A 79 5.67 -2.96 -3.42
N VAL A 80 6.71 -3.67 -2.98
CA VAL A 80 8.09 -3.19 -3.06
C VAL A 80 8.96 -4.07 -3.95
N THR A 81 9.89 -3.44 -4.66
CA THR A 81 10.88 -4.13 -5.48
C THR A 81 12.28 -3.68 -5.05
N ARG A 82 13.20 -4.61 -4.77
CA ARG A 82 14.59 -4.26 -4.40
C ARG A 82 15.25 -3.43 -5.51
N TYR A 83 15.83 -2.29 -5.14
CA TYR A 83 16.44 -1.35 -6.09
C TYR A 83 17.60 -1.97 -6.90
N SER A 84 18.32 -2.93 -6.30
CA SER A 84 19.43 -3.66 -6.94
C SER A 84 18.99 -4.62 -8.06
N ARG A 85 17.69 -4.85 -8.24
CA ARG A 85 17.19 -5.66 -9.35
C ARG A 85 16.88 -4.75 -10.57
N PRO A 86 17.32 -5.12 -11.78
CA PRO A 86 16.99 -4.35 -12.99
C PRO A 86 15.48 -4.23 -13.14
N SER A 87 15.02 -3.09 -13.68
CA SER A 87 13.62 -2.82 -14.01
C SER A 87 13.18 -3.73 -15.16
N ASN A 88 12.92 -5.00 -14.86
CA ASN A 88 12.38 -5.92 -15.83
C ASN A 88 10.84 -5.90 -15.74
N PRO A 89 10.10 -5.44 -16.76
CA PRO A 89 8.64 -5.44 -16.76
C PRO A 89 8.02 -6.85 -16.62
N THR A 90 8.79 -7.92 -16.87
CA THR A 90 8.36 -9.31 -16.65
C THR A 90 8.73 -9.87 -15.28
N MET A 91 9.56 -9.18 -14.50
CA MET A 91 9.87 -9.63 -13.14
C MET A 91 8.87 -8.98 -12.17
N PRO A 92 7.97 -9.75 -11.56
CA PRO A 92 7.04 -9.21 -10.59
C PRO A 92 7.79 -8.54 -9.43
N PRO A 93 7.25 -7.46 -8.84
CA PRO A 93 7.63 -6.99 -7.52
C PRO A 93 7.86 -8.14 -6.53
N LEU A 94 8.72 -7.91 -5.54
CA LEU A 94 8.75 -8.79 -4.38
C LEU A 94 7.44 -8.55 -3.64
N TYR A 95 6.40 -9.28 -4.01
CA TYR A 95 5.14 -9.21 -3.29
C TYR A 95 5.36 -9.82 -1.92
N ASN A 96 5.63 -8.96 -0.93
CA ASN A 96 5.66 -9.31 0.47
C ASN A 96 4.21 -9.52 0.92
N VAL A 97 3.55 -10.54 0.36
CA VAL A 97 2.15 -10.87 0.62
C VAL A 97 2.01 -11.25 2.09
N ALA A 98 0.89 -10.86 2.71
CA ALA A 98 0.66 -10.98 4.15
C ALA A 98 1.07 -12.33 4.78
N GLU A 99 0.79 -13.45 4.11
CA GLU A 99 1.10 -14.80 4.59
C GLU A 99 2.60 -15.17 4.61
N ARG A 100 3.42 -14.40 3.88
CA ARG A 100 4.88 -14.61 3.78
C ARG A 100 5.67 -13.35 4.14
N TYR A 101 5.03 -12.43 4.87
CA TYR A 101 5.64 -11.17 5.23
C TYR A 101 6.91 -11.38 6.06
N ALA A 102 8.02 -10.83 5.56
CA ALA A 102 9.22 -10.64 6.34
C ALA A 102 9.67 -9.19 6.17
N SER A 103 9.81 -8.48 7.29
CA SER A 103 10.27 -7.08 7.29
C SER A 103 11.56 -6.93 6.49
N LEU A 104 11.50 -6.10 5.46
CA LEU A 104 12.66 -5.83 4.64
C LEU A 104 13.42 -4.62 5.18
N SER A 105 14.75 -4.68 5.12
CA SER A 105 15.62 -3.53 5.39
C SER A 105 16.42 -3.16 4.13
N GLY A 106 16.71 -1.87 4.00
CA GLY A 106 17.43 -1.30 2.86
C GLY A 106 16.55 -0.43 1.97
N THR A 107 16.92 -0.36 0.69
CA THR A 107 16.33 0.59 -0.27
C THR A 107 15.57 -0.12 -1.38
N PHE A 108 14.35 0.33 -1.62
CA PHE A 108 13.37 -0.27 -2.50
C PHE A 108 12.76 0.76 -3.44
N ARG A 109 12.17 0.24 -4.50
CA ARG A 109 11.15 0.93 -5.28
C ARG A 109 9.80 0.54 -4.70
N TYR A 110 8.96 1.52 -4.43
CA TYR A 110 7.55 1.30 -4.12
C TYR A 110 6.76 1.41 -5.42
N ASP A 111 6.05 0.35 -5.75
CA ASP A 111 5.30 0.19 -6.99
C ASP A 111 3.80 0.05 -6.68
N GLN A 112 2.95 0.78 -7.41
CA GLN A 112 1.51 0.49 -7.48
C GLN A 112 1.07 0.26 -8.92
N ARG A 113 0.14 -0.67 -9.11
CA ARG A 113 -0.51 -0.91 -10.39
C ARG A 113 -2.01 -1.10 -10.20
N HIS A 114 -2.79 -0.26 -10.87
CA HIS A 114 -4.23 -0.41 -11.03
C HIS A 114 -4.48 -0.69 -12.52
N GLN A 115 -4.96 -1.88 -12.86
CA GLN A 115 -5.08 -2.30 -14.26
C GLN A 115 -6.38 -3.02 -14.51
N VAL A 116 -6.88 -2.99 -15.74
CA VAL A 116 -7.99 -3.85 -16.11
C VAL A 116 -7.62 -5.33 -15.92
N GLN A 117 -8.54 -6.08 -15.30
CA GLN A 117 -8.45 -7.53 -15.20
C GLN A 117 -9.31 -8.17 -16.29
N ASN A 118 -8.69 -8.84 -17.25
CA ASN A 118 -9.41 -9.62 -18.24
C ASN A 118 -9.70 -11.02 -17.69
N ASP A 119 -10.63 -11.10 -16.72
CA ASP A 119 -11.13 -12.37 -16.23
C ASP A 119 -12.22 -12.91 -17.17
N ASN A 120 -12.08 -14.18 -17.52
CA ASN A 120 -12.68 -14.91 -18.66
C ASN A 120 -14.21 -14.99 -18.69
N LYS A 121 -14.96 -14.18 -17.92
CA LYS A 121 -16.39 -13.78 -18.15
C LYS A 121 -16.77 -12.41 -17.58
N LEU A 122 -16.01 -11.85 -16.64
CA LEU A 122 -16.41 -10.67 -15.87
C LEU A 122 -16.44 -9.38 -16.70
N SER A 123 -15.61 -9.31 -17.74
CA SER A 123 -15.54 -8.15 -18.64
C SER A 123 -16.54 -8.21 -19.81
N THR A 124 -17.33 -9.27 -19.95
CA THR A 124 -18.14 -9.55 -21.16
C THR A 124 -19.14 -8.45 -21.50
N GLN A 125 -19.61 -7.71 -20.50
CA GLN A 125 -20.59 -6.64 -20.65
C GLN A 125 -19.97 -5.24 -20.55
N ALA A 126 -18.65 -5.15 -20.31
CA ALA A 126 -17.96 -3.89 -20.12
C ALA A 126 -17.89 -3.11 -21.42
N THR A 127 -18.58 -1.97 -21.48
CA THR A 127 -18.63 -1.11 -22.67
C THR A 127 -17.81 0.17 -22.49
N LYS A 128 -17.41 0.48 -21.27
CA LYS A 128 -16.70 1.70 -20.90
C LYS A 128 -15.25 1.41 -20.54
N PRO A 129 -14.32 2.32 -20.88
CA PRO A 129 -12.92 2.15 -20.57
C PRO A 129 -12.63 2.36 -19.08
N PHE A 130 -11.47 1.86 -18.67
CA PHE A 130 -10.83 2.15 -17.41
C PHE A 130 -9.44 2.72 -17.69
N ARG A 131 -8.98 3.65 -16.87
CA ARG A 131 -7.63 4.19 -16.99
C ARG A 131 -6.68 3.45 -16.06
N ASP A 132 -5.80 2.66 -16.64
CA ASP A 132 -4.72 2.00 -15.93
C ASP A 132 -3.81 3.07 -15.29
N LEU A 133 -3.31 2.79 -14.09
CA LEU A 133 -2.40 3.66 -13.34
C LEU A 133 -1.20 2.85 -12.84
N TRP A 134 0.00 3.30 -13.17
CA TRP A 134 1.26 2.83 -12.59
C TRP A 134 1.91 3.95 -11.80
N VAL A 135 2.39 3.63 -10.61
CA VAL A 135 3.04 4.58 -9.71
C VAL A 135 4.36 4.01 -9.24
N LEU A 136 5.37 4.87 -9.21
CA LEU A 136 6.70 4.53 -8.75
C LEU A 136 7.26 5.64 -7.86
N THR A 137 7.77 5.25 -6.69
CA THR A 137 8.59 6.12 -5.84
C THR A 137 9.67 5.31 -5.12
N TYR A 138 10.50 6.00 -4.35
CA TYR A 138 11.55 5.43 -3.53
C TYR A 138 11.02 5.12 -2.12
N LEU A 139 11.40 3.96 -1.57
CA LEU A 139 11.16 3.59 -0.17
C LEU A 139 12.48 3.14 0.46
N ALA A 140 12.80 3.64 1.65
CA ALA A 140 13.89 3.09 2.46
C ALA A 140 13.38 2.67 3.83
N GLU A 141 13.69 1.43 4.19
CA GLU A 141 13.39 0.82 5.48
C GLU A 141 14.67 0.72 6.30
N GLY A 142 14.76 1.58 7.32
CA GLY A 142 15.84 1.58 8.30
C GLY A 142 15.45 0.84 9.59
N PRO A 143 16.40 0.66 10.53
CA PRO A 143 16.10 0.05 11.83
C PRO A 143 15.10 0.87 12.65
N ASN A 144 15.16 2.21 12.56
CA ASN A 144 14.36 3.12 13.40
C ASN A 144 13.41 4.02 12.62
N ASN A 145 13.43 3.99 11.28
CA ASN A 145 12.59 4.85 10.46
C ASN A 145 12.25 4.22 9.11
N VAL A 146 11.17 4.72 8.51
CA VAL A 146 10.80 4.52 7.11
C VAL A 146 10.88 5.86 6.39
N VAL A 147 11.35 5.85 5.15
CA VAL A 147 11.49 7.05 4.30
C VAL A 147 10.83 6.81 2.96
N LEU A 148 9.93 7.70 2.57
CA LEU A 148 9.30 7.73 1.25
C LEU A 148 9.85 8.90 0.43
N GLY A 149 10.17 8.64 -0.83
CA GLY A 149 10.87 9.56 -1.72
C GLY A 149 10.20 10.91 -1.91
N ASN A 150 10.99 11.92 -2.27
CA ASN A 150 10.48 13.26 -2.57
C ASN A 150 10.01 13.42 -4.03
N TRP A 151 10.06 12.35 -4.83
CA TRP A 151 9.55 12.30 -6.20
C TRP A 151 8.59 11.13 -6.34
N LEU A 152 7.65 11.24 -7.27
CA LEU A 152 6.68 10.21 -7.57
C LEU A 152 6.40 10.25 -9.08
N ALA A 153 6.70 9.15 -9.76
CA ALA A 153 6.40 9.02 -11.18
C ALA A 153 5.06 8.31 -11.35
N THR A 154 4.15 8.91 -12.12
CA THR A 154 2.91 8.28 -12.53
C THR A 154 2.91 8.03 -14.02
N ARG A 155 2.22 6.95 -14.41
CA ARG A 155 1.88 6.66 -15.80
C ARG A 155 0.44 6.20 -15.86
N THR A 156 -0.39 6.90 -16.63
CA THR A 156 -1.78 6.53 -16.87
C THR A 156 -1.97 6.12 -18.31
N MET A 157 -2.77 5.09 -18.56
CA MET A 157 -3.07 4.59 -19.92
C MET A 157 -4.56 4.31 -20.04
N LEU A 158 -5.22 4.88 -21.05
CA LEU A 158 -6.62 4.55 -21.31
C LEU A 158 -6.70 3.12 -21.87
N SER A 159 -7.43 2.23 -21.20
CA SER A 159 -7.65 0.88 -21.71
C SER A 159 -8.71 0.92 -22.81
N THR A 160 -8.44 0.22 -23.90
CA THR A 160 -9.33 0.09 -25.06
C THR A 160 -9.82 -1.34 -25.21
N ASN A 161 -11.06 -1.51 -25.65
CA ASN A 161 -11.59 -2.81 -26.01
C ASN A 161 -10.85 -3.31 -27.26
N VAL A 162 -10.15 -4.44 -27.14
CA VAL A 162 -9.40 -5.07 -28.24
C VAL A 162 -10.15 -6.27 -28.85
N GLY A 163 -11.47 -6.32 -28.61
CA GLY A 163 -12.36 -7.34 -29.14
C GLY A 163 -12.54 -8.55 -28.22
N PHE A 164 -13.17 -9.57 -28.77
CA PHE A 164 -13.43 -10.81 -28.04
C PHE A 164 -12.22 -11.74 -28.09
N GLN A 165 -11.67 -12.09 -26.91
CA GLN A 165 -10.64 -13.10 -26.74
C GLN A 165 -11.12 -14.14 -25.71
N TYR A 166 -10.84 -15.41 -25.97
CA TYR A 166 -11.20 -16.53 -25.07
C TYR A 166 -12.67 -16.56 -24.64
N GLY A 167 -13.58 -16.07 -25.50
CA GLY A 167 -15.03 -16.02 -25.21
C GLY A 167 -15.49 -14.81 -24.39
N THR A 168 -14.64 -13.77 -24.24
CA THR A 168 -14.97 -12.54 -23.51
C THR A 168 -14.45 -11.28 -24.16
N GLN A 169 -15.06 -10.14 -23.83
CA GLN A 169 -14.48 -8.85 -24.18
C GLN A 169 -13.18 -8.62 -23.41
N PHE A 170 -12.14 -8.23 -24.15
CA PHE A 170 -10.80 -8.03 -23.61
C PHE A 170 -10.42 -6.57 -23.73
N TRP A 171 -9.87 -6.02 -22.65
CA TRP A 171 -9.48 -4.62 -22.53
C TRP A 171 -7.97 -4.55 -22.29
N SER A 172 -7.28 -3.69 -23.03
CA SER A 172 -5.82 -3.55 -22.91
C SER A 172 -5.42 -2.08 -22.85
N PRO A 173 -4.45 -1.69 -22.01
CA PRO A 173 -3.91 -0.33 -22.00
C PRO A 173 -3.38 0.05 -23.39
N ALA A 174 -3.94 1.11 -23.97
CA ALA A 174 -3.53 1.60 -25.28
C ALA A 174 -2.29 2.51 -25.14
N PRO A 175 -1.14 2.18 -25.77
CA PRO A 175 0.07 2.99 -25.66
C PRO A 175 -0.11 4.43 -26.17
N ALA A 176 -0.94 4.62 -27.19
CA ALA A 176 -1.22 5.93 -27.80
C ALA A 176 -1.94 6.92 -26.86
N ALA A 177 -2.57 6.43 -25.77
CA ALA A 177 -3.25 7.24 -24.76
C ALA A 177 -2.49 7.21 -23.42
N THR A 178 -1.16 7.13 -23.48
CA THR A 178 -0.29 7.20 -22.30
C THR A 178 -0.05 8.65 -21.90
N SER A 179 -0.25 8.97 -20.62
CA SER A 179 0.27 10.19 -19.99
C SER A 179 1.22 9.80 -18.86
N SER A 180 2.37 10.45 -18.79
CA SER A 180 3.38 10.25 -17.76
C SER A 180 3.67 11.58 -17.07
N LEU A 181 3.72 11.57 -15.74
CA LEU A 181 3.97 12.77 -14.97
C LEU A 181 4.96 12.46 -13.84
N MET A 182 5.93 13.36 -13.67
CA MET A 182 6.79 13.36 -12.49
C MET A 182 6.28 14.42 -11.52
N LEU A 183 5.87 14.01 -10.34
CA LEU A 183 5.47 14.89 -9.26
C LEU A 183 6.59 14.95 -8.21
N THR A 184 6.76 16.10 -7.57
CA THR A 184 7.80 16.29 -6.56
C THR A 184 7.28 16.96 -5.31
N THR A 185 8.04 16.85 -4.24
CA THR A 185 7.89 17.63 -3.02
C THR A 185 9.27 18.04 -2.50
N HIS A 186 9.30 19.01 -1.59
CA HIS A 186 10.54 19.64 -1.13
C HIS A 186 11.47 18.64 -0.43
N SER A 187 10.90 17.70 0.32
CA SER A 187 11.66 16.73 1.11
C SER A 187 11.00 15.36 1.13
N ALA A 188 11.82 14.33 1.26
CA ALA A 188 11.32 12.96 1.50
C ALA A 188 10.56 12.92 2.82
N TYR A 189 9.43 12.20 2.84
CA TYR A 189 8.69 11.95 4.06
C TYR A 189 9.44 10.92 4.90
N ARG A 190 9.60 11.20 6.19
CA ARG A 190 10.36 10.36 7.12
C ARG A 190 9.51 10.16 8.33
N VAL A 191 9.40 8.90 8.74
CA VAL A 191 8.69 8.54 9.96
C VAL A 191 9.56 7.67 10.84
N ARG A 192 9.70 8.02 12.12
CA ARG A 192 10.33 7.14 13.09
C ARG A 192 9.38 6.01 13.49
N LYS A 193 9.91 4.80 13.68
CA LYS A 193 9.10 3.63 14.05
C LYS A 193 8.43 3.75 15.42
N ASP A 194 9.00 4.58 16.28
CA ASP A 194 8.55 4.90 17.64
C ASP A 194 7.73 6.19 17.74
N GLU A 195 7.28 6.77 16.62
CA GLU A 195 6.39 7.95 16.65
C GLU A 195 4.97 7.60 16.20
N GLU A 196 3.99 8.39 16.63
CA GLU A 196 2.61 8.23 16.19
C GLU A 196 2.38 8.93 14.84
N VAL A 197 1.81 8.19 13.91
CA VAL A 197 1.32 8.69 12.63
C VAL A 197 -0.19 8.92 12.74
N PRO A 198 -0.66 10.17 12.65
CA PRO A 198 -2.05 10.51 12.94
C PRO A 198 -3.00 10.13 11.82
N PHE A 199 -4.21 9.74 12.19
CA PHE A 199 -5.35 9.60 11.26
C PHE A 199 -5.85 10.96 10.77
N GLY A 200 -6.45 10.98 9.58
CA GLY A 200 -7.15 12.13 9.02
C GLY A 200 -6.24 13.23 8.48
N LYS A 201 -4.93 12.97 8.36
CA LYS A 201 -3.97 13.92 7.78
C LYS A 201 -3.39 13.42 6.47
N VAL A 202 -3.09 14.38 5.59
CA VAL A 202 -2.18 14.16 4.46
C VAL A 202 -0.77 14.04 5.05
N LEU A 203 -0.18 12.85 4.87
CA LEU A 203 1.18 12.54 5.33
C LEU A 203 2.22 13.17 4.41
N GLN A 204 1.98 13.11 3.10
CA GLN A 204 2.83 13.70 2.08
C GLN A 204 2.01 14.04 0.85
N GLN A 205 2.37 15.14 0.19
CA GLN A 205 1.81 15.51 -1.11
C GLN A 205 2.93 15.80 -2.09
N TRP A 206 2.89 15.15 -3.26
CA TRP A 206 3.70 15.50 -4.42
C TRP A 206 2.85 16.31 -5.39
N ARG A 207 3.45 17.29 -6.06
CA ARG A 207 2.78 18.18 -7.01
C ARG A 207 3.55 18.30 -8.31
N ASN A 208 2.80 18.60 -9.36
CA ASN A 208 3.27 19.14 -10.62
C ASN A 208 2.15 20.05 -11.13
N ASP A 209 2.35 21.36 -11.05
CA ASP A 209 1.32 22.37 -11.28
C ASP A 209 0.02 22.13 -10.49
N GLU A 210 -1.10 21.98 -11.18
CA GLU A 210 -2.43 21.69 -10.62
C GLU A 210 -2.59 20.22 -10.22
N SER A 211 -1.76 19.33 -10.78
CA SER A 211 -1.79 17.90 -10.47
C SER A 211 -1.13 17.62 -9.11
N PHE A 212 -1.70 16.67 -8.37
CA PHE A 212 -1.14 16.21 -7.12
C PHE A 212 -1.41 14.74 -6.84
N VAL A 213 -0.55 14.17 -5.99
CA VAL A 213 -0.78 12.88 -5.33
C VAL A 213 -0.61 13.08 -3.84
N GLN A 214 -1.54 12.58 -3.04
CA GLN A 214 -1.49 12.64 -1.58
C GLN A 214 -1.45 11.23 -0.99
N LEU A 215 -0.52 11.02 -0.07
CA LEU A 215 -0.53 9.89 0.86
C LEU A 215 -1.29 10.29 2.12
N MET A 216 -2.22 9.47 2.56
CA MET A 216 -3.06 9.72 3.73
C MET A 216 -3.19 8.46 4.57
N LEU A 217 -3.39 8.65 5.88
CA LEU A 217 -3.75 7.58 6.79
C LEU A 217 -5.14 7.86 7.37
N ARG A 218 -6.04 6.90 7.25
CA ARG A 218 -7.41 6.97 7.80
C ARG A 218 -7.62 5.84 8.80
N ARG A 219 -8.54 6.06 9.73
CA ARG A 219 -9.07 4.98 10.58
C ARG A 219 -9.98 4.10 9.74
N GLY A 220 -9.85 2.79 9.85
CA GLY A 220 -10.75 1.82 9.24
C GLY A 220 -12.05 1.65 10.02
N GLU A 221 -12.97 0.88 9.48
CA GLU A 221 -14.31 0.68 10.06
C GLU A 221 -14.32 -0.39 11.16
N GLY A 222 -13.43 -1.39 11.05
CA GLY A 222 -13.28 -2.45 12.03
C GLY A 222 -12.35 -2.11 13.19
N GLU A 223 -12.28 -3.03 14.15
CA GLU A 223 -11.41 -2.90 15.31
C GLU A 223 -9.94 -2.94 14.91
N ASN A 224 -9.17 -1.95 15.41
CA ASN A 224 -7.75 -1.78 15.12
C ASN A 224 -7.42 -1.74 13.62
N GLU A 225 -8.36 -1.26 12.80
CA GLU A 225 -8.16 -1.09 11.36
C GLU A 225 -7.63 0.30 11.01
N ALA A 226 -6.65 0.33 10.11
CA ALA A 226 -6.09 1.52 9.51
C ALA A 226 -6.08 1.39 8.00
N GLN A 227 -6.26 2.50 7.29
CA GLN A 227 -6.30 2.56 5.84
C GLN A 227 -5.18 3.45 5.32
N LEU A 228 -4.29 2.87 4.51
CA LEU A 228 -3.31 3.63 3.75
C LEU A 228 -3.94 4.04 2.43
N CYS A 229 -4.14 5.34 2.24
CA CYS A 229 -4.86 5.89 1.10
C CYS A 229 -3.97 6.76 0.22
N TRP A 230 -4.15 6.62 -1.08
CA TRP A 230 -3.50 7.39 -2.13
C TRP A 230 -4.57 8.12 -2.94
N ASN A 231 -4.56 9.45 -2.87
CA ASN A 231 -5.46 10.31 -3.63
C ASN A 231 -4.72 10.89 -4.83
N TYR A 232 -5.20 10.60 -6.03
CA TYR A 232 -4.62 10.98 -7.31
C TYR A 232 -5.50 12.02 -7.98
N ALA A 233 -4.96 13.20 -8.19
CA ALA A 233 -5.53 14.22 -9.08
C ALA A 233 -4.50 14.48 -10.19
N LEU A 234 -4.64 13.76 -11.29
CA LEU A 234 -3.74 13.79 -12.45
C LEU A 234 -4.47 14.35 -13.67
N PRO A 235 -3.77 14.79 -14.73
CA PRO A 235 -4.40 15.44 -15.87
C PRO A 235 -5.47 14.60 -16.59
N THR A 236 -5.43 13.28 -16.42
CA THR A 236 -6.37 12.36 -17.06
C THR A 236 -7.05 11.41 -16.06
N LEU A 237 -6.82 11.57 -14.76
CA LEU A 237 -7.32 10.64 -13.74
C LEU A 237 -7.57 11.32 -12.40
N GLY A 238 -8.79 11.22 -11.90
CA GLY A 238 -9.14 11.37 -10.48
C GLY A 238 -9.36 10.00 -9.86
N ARG A 239 -8.63 9.64 -8.80
CA ARG A 239 -8.80 8.34 -8.14
C ARG A 239 -8.36 8.35 -6.68
N LEU A 240 -9.17 7.78 -5.80
CA LEU A 240 -8.78 7.41 -4.45
C LEU A 240 -8.57 5.89 -4.37
N TYR A 241 -7.39 5.45 -3.94
CA TYR A 241 -7.08 4.04 -3.66
C TYR A 241 -6.76 3.87 -2.18
N CYS A 242 -7.43 2.97 -1.48
CA CYS A 242 -7.19 2.70 -0.07
C CYS A 242 -6.96 1.20 0.16
N GLN A 243 -5.98 0.88 1.00
CA GLN A 243 -5.67 -0.46 1.45
C GLN A 243 -5.90 -0.55 2.96
N THR A 244 -6.82 -1.44 3.38
CA THR A 244 -7.23 -1.60 4.77
C THR A 244 -6.43 -2.72 5.43
N TRP A 245 -5.84 -2.39 6.56
CA TRP A 245 -5.04 -3.30 7.37
C TRP A 245 -5.58 -3.34 8.78
N GLN A 246 -5.70 -4.53 9.37
CA GLN A 246 -5.96 -4.70 10.79
C GLN A 246 -4.65 -4.99 11.52
N VAL A 247 -4.44 -4.29 12.63
CA VAL A 247 -3.33 -4.53 13.56
C VAL A 247 -3.73 -5.63 14.55
N PRO A 248 -3.07 -6.81 14.53
CA PRO A 248 -3.36 -7.89 15.47
C PRO A 248 -3.12 -7.50 16.93
N SER A 249 -3.82 -8.16 17.85
CA SER A 249 -3.53 -8.05 19.28
C SER A 249 -2.10 -8.54 19.58
N GLY A 250 -1.36 -7.78 20.39
CA GLY A 250 0.03 -8.10 20.72
C GLY A 250 1.03 -7.95 19.57
N TRP A 251 0.64 -7.31 18.47
CA TRP A 251 1.51 -7.11 17.31
C TRP A 251 2.82 -6.40 17.67
N GLN A 252 3.92 -6.85 17.06
CA GLN A 252 5.24 -6.26 17.20
C GLN A 252 5.83 -5.94 15.82
N ALA A 253 6.72 -4.94 15.79
CA ALA A 253 7.38 -4.52 14.56
C ALA A 253 8.04 -5.70 13.83
N GLY A 254 7.71 -5.84 12.55
CA GLY A 254 8.20 -6.93 11.70
C GLY A 254 7.29 -8.16 11.62
N GLN A 255 6.18 -8.18 12.34
CA GLN A 255 5.09 -9.14 12.13
C GLN A 255 4.13 -8.64 11.04
N PRO A 256 3.41 -9.54 10.33
CA PRO A 256 2.42 -9.15 9.34
C PRO A 256 1.24 -8.39 9.96
N LEU A 257 0.67 -7.48 9.17
CA LEU A 257 -0.69 -6.98 9.39
C LEU A 257 -1.70 -7.91 8.71
N VAL A 258 -2.95 -7.90 9.16
CA VAL A 258 -4.02 -8.67 8.51
C VAL A 258 -4.60 -7.84 7.36
N ASP A 259 -4.54 -8.37 6.13
CA ASP A 259 -5.19 -7.78 4.96
C ASP A 259 -6.70 -7.81 5.15
N ARG A 260 -7.35 -6.64 5.21
CA ARG A 260 -8.80 -6.53 5.31
C ARG A 260 -9.44 -6.12 3.99
N GLY A 261 -8.63 -5.83 2.98
CA GLY A 261 -9.13 -5.49 1.66
C GLY A 261 -8.56 -4.22 1.07
N VAL A 262 -9.09 -3.91 -0.09
CA VAL A 262 -8.72 -2.74 -0.89
C VAL A 262 -9.97 -2.11 -1.49
N PHE A 263 -9.89 -0.81 -1.72
CA PHE A 263 -10.98 0.00 -2.25
C PHE A 263 -10.46 1.01 -3.29
N ILE A 264 -11.21 1.20 -4.37
CA ILE A 264 -10.97 2.24 -5.39
C ILE A 264 -12.25 3.06 -5.55
N ASP A 265 -12.10 4.37 -5.59
CA ASP A 265 -13.07 5.34 -6.10
C ASP A 265 -12.45 6.02 -7.30
N ASP A 266 -13.03 5.81 -8.49
CA ASP A 266 -12.60 6.37 -9.76
C ASP A 266 -13.58 7.43 -10.23
N ASP A 267 -13.06 8.63 -10.42
CA ASP A 267 -13.81 9.77 -10.92
C ASP A 267 -14.02 9.63 -12.44
N ARG A 268 -15.29 9.53 -12.84
CA ARG A 268 -15.68 9.32 -14.23
C ARG A 268 -15.69 10.61 -15.05
N GLU A 269 -15.57 11.78 -14.44
CA GLU A 269 -15.51 13.06 -15.17
C GLU A 269 -14.26 13.16 -16.08
N TYR A 270 -13.22 12.36 -15.80
CA TYR A 270 -12.01 12.25 -16.62
C TYR A 270 -12.18 11.38 -17.88
N TYR A 271 -13.38 10.86 -18.12
CA TYR A 271 -13.72 10.05 -19.30
C TYR A 271 -14.75 10.79 -20.15
N HIS A 272 -14.51 10.79 -21.46
CA HIS A 272 -15.32 11.57 -22.40
C HIS A 272 -16.80 11.17 -22.35
N GLY A 273 -17.66 12.13 -21.96
CA GLY A 273 -19.12 11.94 -21.91
C GLY A 273 -19.61 11.15 -20.70
N GLU A 274 -18.76 10.95 -19.69
CA GLU A 274 -19.13 10.31 -18.43
C GLU A 274 -19.17 11.33 -17.27
N SER A 275 -19.81 10.95 -16.16
CA SER A 275 -19.91 11.74 -14.94
C SER A 275 -20.11 10.81 -13.74
N GLY A 276 -19.89 11.34 -12.53
CA GLY A 276 -20.03 10.59 -11.28
C GLY A 276 -18.83 9.70 -10.98
N HIS A 277 -19.04 8.71 -10.12
CA HIS A 277 -17.97 7.86 -9.60
C HIS A 277 -18.29 6.38 -9.82
N VAL A 278 -17.25 5.57 -9.99
CA VAL A 278 -17.36 4.10 -9.98
C VAL A 278 -16.43 3.54 -8.93
N TYR A 279 -16.91 2.52 -8.22
CA TYR A 279 -16.20 1.96 -7.09
C TYR A 279 -15.83 0.50 -7.30
N TRP A 280 -14.65 0.11 -6.81
CA TRP A 280 -14.24 -1.29 -6.69
C TRP A 280 -13.82 -1.60 -5.27
N ARG A 281 -14.13 -2.81 -4.82
CA ARG A 281 -13.78 -3.30 -3.49
C ARG A 281 -13.39 -4.77 -3.55
N ARG A 282 -12.47 -5.16 -2.67
CA ARG A 282 -12.29 -6.54 -2.23
C ARG A 282 -12.29 -6.52 -0.71
N ASP A 283 -13.25 -7.20 -0.10
CA ASP A 283 -13.26 -7.42 1.34
C ASP A 283 -12.70 -8.80 1.63
N VAL A 284 -11.81 -8.87 2.63
CA VAL A 284 -11.39 -10.16 3.21
C VAL A 284 -12.17 -10.32 4.50
N ARG A 285 -13.13 -11.25 4.51
CA ARG A 285 -13.88 -11.57 5.72
C ARG A 285 -13.01 -12.34 6.69
#